data_AF-A0A969VDB4-F1
#
_entry.id   AF-A0A969VDB4-F1
#
_cell.length_a   1.000
_cell.length_b   1.000
_cell.length_c   1.000
_cell.angle_alpha   90.00
_cell.angle_beta   90.00
_cell.angle_gamma   90.00
#
_symmetry.space_group_name_H-M   'P 1'
#
loop_
_entity.id
_entity.type
_entity.pdbx_description
1 polymer ?
#
loop_
_entity_poly.entity_id
_entity_poly.type
_entity_poly.pdbx_seq_one_letter_code
_entity_poly.pdbx_strand_id
1 'polypeptide(L)'
;MSSEKLENLIYLIAGRDKSRSYGTGFIIHKNESKRETYLMTCAHVIDDLGGADCVKVHNYDAEVVALGKRRGCDLAIVKVGQLLKGPLIRPCIVSNSVPLRLTIDGYHKDSANEYSTRRISSSLGTEECILDLEVWDISKKLILRVNDDNDFLLADGCSGSPVLVSASLKENIKKVIGVVYKMENNKKTGFAISIEEGKQICPPTILRELDPFWSYLSQSSRQVVTPLLKRLIKYAGNQIEKFRYQGQADSPELLRAFEWLSDRPNLAADAVGEVFNNIPDLMGGWLEDFDRDDFQWEIEKYIECIYVALIDDCIDALQELTIIPSQTHYAQAYEIALNYLKQNIPLDLDETISKKISEYLDCISQSISSNITKAK
;
A
#
# COMPACT_ATOMS: atom_id res chain seq x y z
N MET A 1 4.49 3.82 -39.29
CA MET A 1 4.74 3.25 -37.95
C MET A 1 3.40 2.79 -37.42
N SER A 2 3.18 1.48 -37.28
CA SER A 2 1.89 0.94 -36.85
C SER A 2 1.55 1.43 -35.45
N SER A 3 0.37 2.00 -35.26
CA SER A 3 -0.21 2.18 -33.93
C SER A 3 -0.25 0.81 -33.26
N GLU A 4 0.66 0.54 -32.31
CA GLU A 4 0.44 -0.55 -31.36
C GLU A 4 -0.94 -0.30 -30.76
N LYS A 5 -1.90 -1.17 -31.09
CA LYS A 5 -3.23 -1.12 -30.50
C LYS A 5 -3.06 -1.13 -28.99
N LEU A 6 -3.50 -0.04 -28.35
CA LEU A 6 -3.66 0.11 -26.90
C LEU A 6 -4.30 -1.12 -26.23
N GLU A 7 -5.11 -1.85 -27.00
CA GLU A 7 -5.92 -3.02 -26.66
C GLU A 7 -5.22 -4.18 -25.93
N ASN A 8 -3.92 -4.14 -25.65
CA ASN A 8 -3.22 -5.25 -24.97
C ASN A 8 -2.35 -4.84 -23.77
N LEU A 9 -2.33 -3.56 -23.37
CA LEU A 9 -1.57 -3.12 -22.19
C LEU A 9 -2.35 -3.24 -20.89
N ILE A 10 -3.66 -3.03 -20.98
CA ILE A 10 -4.56 -2.93 -19.84
C ILE A 10 -5.78 -3.81 -20.04
N TYR A 11 -6.40 -4.15 -18.93
CA TYR A 11 -7.47 -5.11 -18.81
C TYR A 11 -8.63 -4.49 -18.05
N LEU A 12 -9.85 -4.72 -18.53
CA LEU A 12 -11.05 -4.28 -17.84
C LEU A 12 -11.24 -5.14 -16.59
N ILE A 13 -11.40 -4.51 -15.44
CA ILE A 13 -11.80 -5.17 -14.19
C ILE A 13 -13.27 -4.83 -13.95
N ALA A 14 -14.13 -5.84 -13.90
CA ALA A 14 -15.58 -5.66 -13.82
C ALA A 14 -16.22 -6.73 -12.94
N GLY A 15 -17.48 -6.51 -12.55
CA GLY A 15 -18.26 -7.44 -11.74
C GLY A 15 -18.77 -8.63 -12.56
N ARG A 16 -19.12 -9.73 -11.89
CA ARG A 16 -19.82 -10.87 -12.52
C ARG A 16 -21.19 -10.45 -13.05
N ASP A 17 -21.89 -9.65 -12.27
CA ASP A 17 -23.15 -9.02 -12.63
C ASP A 17 -22.90 -7.71 -13.39
N LYS A 18 -23.95 -7.14 -13.99
CA LYS A 18 -23.89 -5.82 -14.63
C LYS A 18 -23.75 -4.71 -13.57
N SER A 19 -22.69 -4.76 -12.77
CA SER A 19 -22.30 -3.69 -11.85
C SER A 19 -22.05 -2.42 -12.65
N ARG A 20 -22.47 -1.29 -12.08
CA ARG A 20 -22.12 0.01 -12.68
C ARG A 20 -20.64 0.29 -12.54
N SER A 21 -20.04 -0.18 -11.44
CA SER A 21 -18.62 -0.08 -11.10
C SER A 21 -17.73 -0.93 -12.01
N TYR A 22 -16.55 -0.41 -12.29
CA TYR A 22 -15.50 -1.04 -13.08
C TYR A 22 -14.17 -0.31 -12.83
N GLY A 23 -13.07 -0.96 -13.14
CA GLY A 23 -11.74 -0.38 -13.08
C GLY A 23 -10.83 -0.92 -14.17
N THR A 24 -9.55 -0.60 -14.03
CA THR A 24 -8.50 -1.05 -14.93
C THR A 24 -7.49 -1.90 -14.17
N GLY A 25 -6.87 -2.87 -14.84
CA GLY A 25 -5.71 -3.58 -14.32
C GLY A 25 -4.69 -3.84 -15.42
N PHE A 26 -3.49 -4.26 -15.05
CA PHE A 26 -2.42 -4.54 -16.00
C PHE A 26 -1.58 -5.75 -15.56
N ILE A 27 -0.96 -6.43 -16.53
CA ILE A 27 -0.22 -7.66 -16.27
C ILE A 27 1.11 -7.35 -15.56
N ILE A 28 1.31 -8.01 -14.42
CA ILE A 28 2.56 -8.00 -13.66
C ILE A 28 3.34 -9.31 -13.80
N HIS A 29 2.66 -10.44 -14.03
CA HIS A 29 3.31 -11.74 -14.18
C HIS A 29 2.48 -12.72 -15.01
N LYS A 30 3.16 -13.69 -15.63
CA LYS A 30 2.56 -14.80 -16.35
C LYS A 30 3.26 -16.09 -15.93
N ASN A 31 2.47 -17.04 -15.45
CA ASN A 31 2.94 -18.39 -15.18
C ASN A 31 2.56 -19.29 -16.36
N GLU A 32 3.48 -19.42 -17.31
CA GLU A 32 3.27 -20.22 -18.52
C GLU A 32 2.96 -21.70 -18.20
N SER A 33 3.60 -22.25 -17.16
CA SER A 33 3.43 -23.66 -16.78
C SER A 33 2.03 -23.98 -16.24
N LYS A 34 1.45 -23.06 -15.47
CA LYS A 34 0.10 -23.17 -14.91
C LYS A 34 -0.98 -22.52 -15.79
N ARG A 35 -0.56 -21.84 -16.86
CA ARG A 35 -1.39 -21.00 -17.73
C ARG A 35 -2.14 -19.90 -16.96
N GLU A 36 -1.47 -19.25 -16.02
CA GLU A 36 -2.07 -18.21 -15.18
C GLU A 36 -1.50 -16.83 -15.53
N THR A 37 -2.33 -15.79 -15.41
CA THR A 37 -1.91 -14.39 -15.52
C THR A 37 -2.26 -13.65 -14.24
N TYR A 38 -1.29 -12.88 -13.73
CA TYR A 38 -1.46 -12.03 -12.57
C TYR A 38 -1.53 -10.57 -13.02
N LEU A 39 -2.54 -9.86 -12.51
CA LEU A 39 -2.76 -8.45 -12.80
C LEU A 39 -2.80 -7.65 -11.50
N MET A 40 -2.32 -6.42 -11.57
CA MET A 40 -2.45 -5.45 -10.49
C MET A 40 -3.56 -4.45 -10.80
N THR A 41 -4.31 -4.05 -9.76
CA THR A 41 -5.37 -3.04 -9.80
C THR A 41 -5.48 -2.37 -8.42
N CYS A 42 -6.51 -1.56 -8.18
CA CYS A 42 -6.80 -0.96 -6.89
C CYS A 42 -7.69 -1.85 -6.02
N ALA A 43 -7.55 -1.76 -4.69
CA ALA A 43 -8.38 -2.55 -3.77
C ALA A 43 -9.84 -2.04 -3.74
N HIS A 44 -10.07 -0.73 -3.78
CA HIS A 44 -11.44 -0.17 -3.84
C HIS A 44 -12.20 -0.65 -5.09
N VAL A 45 -11.51 -0.89 -6.21
CA VAL A 45 -12.13 -1.45 -7.42
C VAL A 45 -12.74 -2.81 -7.09
N ILE A 46 -12.08 -3.65 -6.28
CA ILE A 46 -12.61 -4.95 -5.87
C ILE A 46 -13.85 -4.79 -4.96
N ASP A 47 -13.78 -3.87 -4.00
CA ASP A 47 -14.89 -3.59 -3.08
C ASP A 47 -16.13 -3.06 -3.83
N ASP A 48 -15.93 -2.12 -4.76
CA ASP A 48 -17.00 -1.51 -5.57
C ASP A 48 -17.69 -2.52 -6.50
N LEU A 49 -17.04 -3.64 -6.79
CA LEU A 49 -17.60 -4.76 -7.56
C LEU A 49 -18.41 -5.74 -6.70
N GLY A 50 -18.49 -5.52 -5.38
CA GLY A 50 -19.17 -6.41 -4.44
C GLY A 50 -18.24 -7.42 -3.78
N GLY A 51 -16.93 -7.19 -3.81
CA GLY A 51 -15.93 -8.01 -3.12
C GLY A 51 -15.25 -9.07 -3.99
N ALA A 52 -14.37 -9.84 -3.37
CA ALA A 52 -13.42 -10.74 -4.06
C ALA A 52 -14.09 -11.81 -4.94
N ASP A 53 -15.26 -12.29 -4.55
CA ASP A 53 -15.98 -13.35 -5.28
C ASP A 53 -16.69 -12.85 -6.55
N CYS A 54 -16.73 -11.53 -6.76
CA CYS A 54 -17.48 -10.89 -7.83
C CYS A 54 -16.60 -10.47 -9.01
N VAL A 55 -15.29 -10.70 -8.96
CA VAL A 55 -14.33 -10.07 -9.88
C VAL A 55 -14.18 -10.86 -11.19
N LYS A 56 -14.23 -10.13 -12.31
CA LYS A 56 -13.84 -10.59 -13.64
C LYS A 56 -12.76 -9.70 -14.23
N VAL A 57 -11.86 -10.33 -14.99
CA VAL A 57 -10.87 -9.66 -15.83
C VAL A 57 -11.29 -9.90 -17.28
N HIS A 58 -11.75 -8.85 -17.95
CA HIS A 58 -12.58 -8.93 -19.16
C HIS A 58 -13.78 -9.87 -18.95
N ASN A 59 -13.72 -11.07 -19.53
CA ASN A 59 -14.78 -12.08 -19.52
C ASN A 59 -14.38 -13.34 -18.74
N TYR A 60 -13.23 -13.32 -18.07
CA TYR A 60 -12.74 -14.45 -17.28
C TYR A 60 -12.98 -14.19 -15.80
N ASP A 61 -13.42 -15.23 -15.08
CA ASP A 61 -13.43 -15.20 -13.63
C ASP A 61 -12.00 -15.02 -13.10
N ALA A 62 -11.87 -14.18 -12.08
CA ALA A 62 -10.59 -13.88 -11.45
C ALA A 62 -10.65 -14.19 -9.95
N GLU A 63 -9.52 -14.65 -9.42
CA GLU A 63 -9.29 -14.85 -7.99
C GLU A 63 -8.50 -13.66 -7.45
N VAL A 64 -8.97 -13.04 -6.36
CA VAL A 64 -8.18 -12.01 -5.66
C VAL A 64 -7.16 -12.70 -4.76
N VAL A 65 -5.88 -12.63 -5.15
CA VAL A 65 -4.78 -13.33 -4.45
C VAL A 65 -4.03 -12.44 -3.46
N ALA A 66 -4.22 -11.12 -3.54
CA ALA A 66 -3.72 -10.16 -2.57
C ALA A 66 -4.63 -8.93 -2.52
N LEU A 67 -4.90 -8.44 -1.30
CA LEU A 67 -5.70 -7.23 -1.07
C LEU A 67 -4.99 -6.35 -0.03
N GLY A 68 -4.53 -5.19 -0.45
CA GLY A 68 -3.69 -4.30 0.35
C GLY A 68 -4.42 -3.49 1.40
N LYS A 69 -5.76 -3.40 1.35
CA LYS A 69 -6.55 -2.52 2.23
C LYS A 69 -6.30 -2.78 3.71
N ARG A 70 -6.15 -4.06 4.10
CA ARG A 70 -5.78 -4.45 5.48
C ARG A 70 -4.37 -4.05 5.90
N ARG A 71 -3.52 -3.72 4.92
CA ARG A 71 -2.13 -3.30 5.08
C ARG A 71 -1.95 -1.79 4.82
N GLY A 72 -3.05 -1.03 4.76
CA GLY A 72 -3.02 0.41 4.51
C GLY A 72 -2.52 0.77 3.11
N CYS A 73 -2.89 -0.02 2.09
CA CYS A 73 -2.49 0.18 0.71
C CYS A 73 -3.65 -0.13 -0.23
N ASP A 74 -4.10 0.82 -1.06
CA ASP A 74 -5.23 0.58 -1.98
C ASP A 74 -4.82 -0.14 -3.28
N LEU A 75 -4.06 -1.23 -3.15
CA LEU A 75 -3.67 -2.10 -4.25
C LEU A 75 -4.27 -3.51 -4.08
N ALA A 76 -4.53 -4.17 -5.20
CA ALA A 76 -4.95 -5.56 -5.24
C ALA A 76 -4.21 -6.31 -6.36
N ILE A 77 -4.03 -7.61 -6.16
CA ILE A 77 -3.54 -8.52 -7.19
C ILE A 77 -4.62 -9.55 -7.46
N VAL A 78 -4.95 -9.70 -8.74
CA VAL A 78 -5.92 -10.68 -9.23
C VAL A 78 -5.23 -11.68 -10.14
N LYS A 79 -5.68 -12.94 -10.07
CA LYS A 79 -5.16 -14.05 -10.86
C LYS A 79 -6.27 -14.58 -11.76
N VAL A 80 -5.94 -14.85 -13.01
CA VAL A 80 -6.83 -15.47 -13.99
C VAL A 80 -6.22 -16.77 -14.46
N GLY A 81 -7.02 -17.84 -14.52
CA GLY A 81 -6.62 -19.16 -15.05
C GLY A 81 -6.49 -19.21 -16.57
N GLN A 82 -5.95 -18.15 -17.19
CA GLN A 82 -5.69 -18.03 -18.62
C GLN A 82 -4.41 -17.22 -18.85
N LEU A 83 -3.73 -17.48 -19.97
CA LEU A 83 -2.63 -16.63 -20.46
C LEU A 83 -3.19 -15.49 -21.29
N LEU A 84 -3.24 -14.31 -20.70
CA LEU A 84 -3.77 -13.12 -21.36
C LEU A 84 -2.75 -12.54 -22.37
N LYS A 85 -3.25 -11.89 -23.43
CA LYS A 85 -2.43 -11.32 -24.50
C LYS A 85 -1.91 -9.93 -24.15
N GLY A 86 -0.61 -9.76 -24.03
CA GLY A 86 -0.06 -8.45 -23.69
C GLY A 86 1.36 -8.57 -23.17
N PRO A 87 2.12 -7.46 -23.18
CA PRO A 87 3.46 -7.46 -22.62
C PRO A 87 3.41 -7.52 -21.09
N LEU A 88 4.46 -8.09 -20.50
CA LEU A 88 4.75 -7.86 -19.08
C LEU A 88 5.21 -6.41 -18.93
N ILE A 89 4.59 -5.68 -18.01
CA ILE A 89 5.05 -4.35 -17.64
C ILE A 89 6.09 -4.51 -16.55
N ARG A 90 7.23 -3.81 -16.64
CA ARG A 90 8.29 -3.92 -15.63
C ARG A 90 8.19 -2.80 -14.60
N PRO A 91 8.29 -3.09 -13.30
CA PRO A 91 8.28 -2.05 -12.30
C PRO A 91 9.59 -1.26 -12.37
N CYS A 92 9.51 0.04 -12.10
CA CYS A 92 10.64 0.96 -12.14
C CYS A 92 10.49 1.99 -11.04
N ILE A 93 11.58 2.25 -10.31
CA ILE A 93 11.68 3.39 -9.40
C ILE A 93 12.24 4.56 -10.18
N VAL A 94 11.60 5.71 -10.06
CA VAL A 94 12.05 6.96 -10.65
C VAL A 94 12.50 7.93 -9.58
N SER A 95 13.54 8.70 -9.87
CA SER A 95 14.00 9.80 -9.01
C SER A 95 13.39 11.12 -9.46
N ASN A 96 13.06 12.01 -8.52
CA ASN A 96 12.49 13.34 -8.77
C ASN A 96 13.45 14.34 -9.44
N SER A 97 14.60 13.88 -9.92
CA SER A 97 15.66 14.74 -10.44
C SER A 97 15.37 15.28 -11.84
N VAL A 98 14.36 14.75 -12.56
CA VAL A 98 14.01 15.19 -13.92
C VAL A 98 12.49 15.16 -14.10
N PRO A 99 11.89 16.16 -14.78
CA PRO A 99 10.49 16.11 -15.16
C PRO A 99 10.20 14.88 -16.03
N LEU A 100 9.40 13.95 -15.51
CA LEU A 100 9.04 12.72 -16.20
C LEU A 100 7.72 12.90 -16.93
N ARG A 101 7.74 12.64 -18.23
CA ARG A 101 6.50 12.47 -19.02
C ARG A 101 5.96 11.08 -18.77
N LEU A 102 4.69 11.03 -18.42
CA LEU A 102 3.96 9.85 -18.05
C LEU A 102 2.80 9.61 -19.01
N THR A 103 2.40 8.35 -19.11
CA THR A 103 1.22 7.93 -19.86
C THR A 103 0.39 7.03 -18.97
N ILE A 104 -0.92 7.27 -18.95
CA ILE A 104 -1.89 6.45 -18.24
C ILE A 104 -2.85 5.91 -19.28
N ASP A 105 -2.97 4.59 -19.33
CA ASP A 105 -3.97 3.93 -20.18
C ASP A 105 -5.06 3.39 -19.25
N GLY A 106 -6.31 3.80 -19.44
CA GLY A 106 -7.44 3.41 -18.59
C GLY A 106 -8.74 3.16 -19.34
N TYR A 107 -9.66 2.41 -18.74
CA TYR A 107 -10.99 2.18 -19.28
C TYR A 107 -11.95 3.33 -18.99
N HIS A 108 -12.88 3.53 -19.93
CA HIS A 108 -13.95 4.52 -19.84
C HIS A 108 -15.23 3.97 -20.48
N LYS A 109 -16.39 4.25 -19.87
CA LYS A 109 -17.71 4.03 -20.48
C LYS A 109 -18.18 5.28 -21.22
N ASP A 110 -18.55 5.13 -22.48
CA ASP A 110 -19.20 6.21 -23.23
C ASP A 110 -20.69 6.36 -22.86
N SER A 111 -21.39 7.27 -23.53
CA SER A 111 -22.83 7.50 -23.33
C SER A 111 -23.71 6.30 -23.71
N ALA A 112 -23.19 5.34 -24.49
CA ALA A 112 -23.86 4.09 -24.85
C ALA A 112 -23.56 2.97 -23.84
N ASN A 113 -22.80 3.23 -22.77
CA ASN A 113 -22.25 2.24 -21.83
C ASN A 113 -21.29 1.24 -22.48
N GLU A 114 -20.69 1.59 -23.62
CA GLU A 114 -19.63 0.79 -24.23
C GLU A 114 -18.29 1.12 -23.61
N TYR A 115 -17.50 0.09 -23.36
CA TYR A 115 -16.16 0.23 -22.80
C TYR A 115 -15.16 0.58 -23.90
N SER A 116 -14.42 1.66 -23.72
CA SER A 116 -13.30 2.07 -24.56
C SER A 116 -12.08 2.34 -23.70
N THR A 117 -10.89 2.23 -24.30
CA THR A 117 -9.63 2.59 -23.64
C THR A 117 -9.25 4.02 -24.01
N ARG A 118 -8.79 4.81 -23.03
CA ARG A 118 -8.26 6.15 -23.24
C ARG A 118 -6.83 6.24 -22.77
N ARG A 119 -6.03 6.99 -23.51
CA ARG A 119 -4.66 7.34 -23.16
C ARG A 119 -4.61 8.77 -22.66
N ILE A 120 -4.04 8.96 -21.49
CA ILE A 120 -3.90 10.26 -20.83
C ILE A 120 -2.41 10.58 -20.73
N SER A 121 -2.00 11.71 -21.28
CA SER A 121 -0.65 12.26 -21.12
C SER A 121 -0.57 13.04 -19.83
N SER A 122 0.43 12.72 -19.01
CA SER A 122 0.63 13.32 -17.69
C SER A 122 2.11 13.65 -17.44
N SER A 123 2.37 14.40 -16.39
CA SER A 123 3.69 14.64 -15.83
C SER A 123 3.70 14.31 -14.34
N LEU A 124 4.86 13.87 -13.85
CA LEU A 124 5.07 13.66 -12.42
C LEU A 124 5.17 15.03 -11.72
N GLY A 125 4.31 15.26 -10.73
CA GLY A 125 4.42 16.39 -9.80
C GLY A 125 5.52 16.17 -8.76
N THR A 126 5.41 16.83 -7.61
CA THR A 126 6.21 16.49 -6.43
C THR A 126 5.77 15.12 -5.90
N GLU A 127 6.72 14.23 -5.58
CA GLU A 127 6.39 13.05 -4.78
C GLU A 127 6.05 13.52 -3.36
N GLU A 128 4.90 13.10 -2.86
CA GLU A 128 4.46 13.39 -1.51
C GLU A 128 4.03 12.09 -0.84
N CYS A 129 4.52 11.88 0.38
CA CYS A 129 3.92 10.87 1.24
C CYS A 129 2.58 11.44 1.69
N ILE A 130 1.50 11.02 1.03
CA ILE A 130 0.14 11.48 1.35
C ILE A 130 -0.51 10.38 2.19
N LEU A 131 -0.79 10.71 3.43
CA LEU A 131 -1.67 9.94 4.29
C LEU A 131 -3.11 10.20 3.84
N ASP A 132 -3.79 9.19 3.31
CA ASP A 132 -5.23 9.29 3.01
C ASP A 132 -6.00 8.60 4.15
N LEU A 133 -6.56 9.42 5.03
CA LEU A 133 -7.26 9.02 6.25
C LEU A 133 -8.61 8.36 5.98
N GLU A 134 -9.24 8.60 4.83
CA GLU A 134 -10.54 7.98 4.51
C GLU A 134 -10.40 6.46 4.34
N VAL A 135 -9.24 6.03 3.85
CA VAL A 135 -8.93 4.61 3.57
C VAL A 135 -7.73 4.09 4.36
N TRP A 136 -7.18 4.90 5.26
CA TRP A 136 -5.97 4.60 6.02
C TRP A 136 -4.80 4.14 5.16
N ASP A 137 -4.64 4.79 4.01
CA ASP A 137 -3.60 4.48 3.03
C ASP A 137 -2.34 5.32 3.26
N ILE A 138 -1.30 4.66 3.78
CA ILE A 138 0.02 5.18 4.12
C ILE A 138 1.08 4.92 3.02
N SER A 139 0.63 4.46 1.85
CA SER A 139 1.50 4.17 0.72
C SER A 139 2.22 5.42 0.20
N LYS A 140 3.42 5.24 -0.38
CA LYS A 140 4.05 6.30 -1.19
C LYS A 140 3.14 6.68 -2.35
N LYS A 141 2.69 7.94 -2.38
CA LYS A 141 1.83 8.46 -3.45
C LYS A 141 2.62 9.33 -4.43
N LEU A 142 2.24 9.23 -5.69
CA LEU A 142 2.77 10.00 -6.81
C LEU A 142 1.67 10.98 -7.22
N ILE A 143 1.99 12.28 -7.23
CA ILE A 143 1.07 13.29 -7.75
C ILE A 143 1.18 13.29 -9.28
N LEU A 144 0.04 13.08 -9.93
CA LEU A 144 -0.10 13.07 -11.37
C LEU A 144 -0.75 14.38 -11.82
N ARG A 145 -0.14 15.06 -12.78
CA ARG A 145 -0.73 16.25 -13.41
C ARG A 145 -1.00 15.95 -14.87
N VAL A 146 -2.27 16.01 -15.29
CA VAL A 146 -2.67 15.85 -16.69
C VAL A 146 -2.17 17.07 -17.46
N ASN A 147 -1.52 16.84 -18.60
CA ASN A 147 -0.99 17.93 -19.40
C ASN A 147 -2.15 18.68 -20.10
N ASP A 148 -2.03 20.00 -20.23
CA ASP A 148 -3.10 20.84 -20.82
C ASP A 148 -3.34 20.57 -22.31
N ASP A 149 -2.39 19.94 -23.01
CA ASP A 149 -2.48 19.55 -24.42
C ASP A 149 -3.18 18.19 -24.65
N ASN A 150 -3.74 17.60 -23.60
CA ASN A 150 -4.39 16.30 -23.64
C ASN A 150 -5.91 16.42 -23.80
N ASP A 151 -6.48 15.68 -24.76
CA ASP A 151 -7.92 15.66 -25.04
C ASP A 151 -8.74 14.95 -23.94
N PHE A 152 -8.06 14.21 -23.05
CA PHE A 152 -8.70 13.37 -22.04
C PHE A 152 -8.25 13.73 -20.63
N LEU A 153 -9.22 13.83 -19.72
CA LEU A 153 -9.00 13.99 -18.29
C LEU A 153 -9.06 12.63 -17.57
N LEU A 154 -8.60 12.59 -16.31
CA LEU A 154 -8.85 11.44 -15.45
C LEU A 154 -10.37 11.25 -15.26
N ALA A 155 -10.83 10.02 -15.28
CA ALA A 155 -12.25 9.69 -15.19
C ALA A 155 -12.46 8.34 -14.50
N ASP A 156 -13.70 8.09 -14.11
CA ASP A 156 -14.15 6.80 -13.58
C ASP A 156 -13.70 5.65 -14.51
N GLY A 157 -13.11 4.63 -13.90
CA GLY A 157 -12.46 3.52 -14.61
C GLY A 157 -10.96 3.65 -14.78
N CYS A 158 -10.37 4.83 -14.55
CA CYS A 158 -8.91 4.98 -14.50
C CYS A 158 -8.28 4.35 -13.27
N SER A 159 -9.04 4.12 -12.19
CA SER A 159 -8.53 3.41 -11.00
C SER A 159 -7.96 2.04 -11.36
N GLY A 160 -6.76 1.75 -10.85
CA GLY A 160 -5.99 0.56 -11.17
C GLY A 160 -5.18 0.65 -12.48
N SER A 161 -5.25 1.76 -13.21
CA SER A 161 -4.46 1.94 -14.44
C SER A 161 -2.96 2.09 -14.15
N PRO A 162 -2.08 1.52 -14.99
CA PRO A 162 -0.64 1.70 -14.82
C PRO A 162 -0.22 3.13 -15.19
N VAL A 163 0.70 3.69 -14.40
CA VAL A 163 1.40 4.93 -14.72
C VAL A 163 2.73 4.58 -15.38
N LEU A 164 2.80 4.78 -16.70
CA LEU A 164 3.92 4.37 -17.54
C LEU A 164 4.88 5.53 -17.83
N VAL A 165 6.19 5.25 -17.87
CA VAL A 165 7.19 6.23 -18.31
C VAL A 165 7.14 6.36 -19.83
N SER A 166 6.78 7.54 -20.37
CA SER A 166 6.54 7.71 -21.81
C SER A 166 7.75 7.38 -22.69
N ALA A 167 8.98 7.61 -22.21
CA ALA A 167 10.20 7.23 -22.93
C ALA A 167 10.29 5.70 -23.16
N SER A 168 9.81 4.91 -22.20
CA SER A 168 9.79 3.45 -22.29
C SER A 168 8.74 2.91 -23.27
N LEU A 169 7.75 3.73 -23.66
CA LEU A 169 6.76 3.30 -24.66
C LEU A 169 7.38 3.07 -26.04
N LYS A 170 8.50 3.72 -26.35
CA LYS A 170 9.25 3.51 -27.60
C LYS A 170 10.18 2.30 -27.53
N GLU A 171 10.44 1.80 -26.32
CA GLU A 171 11.20 0.59 -26.08
C GLU A 171 10.27 -0.63 -26.10
N ASN A 172 10.84 -1.81 -26.36
CA ASN A 172 10.10 -3.09 -26.22
C ASN A 172 9.75 -3.40 -24.76
N ILE A 173 10.26 -2.61 -23.80
CA ILE A 173 10.10 -2.82 -22.37
C ILE A 173 9.30 -1.63 -21.82
N LYS A 174 8.03 -1.87 -21.48
CA LYS A 174 7.19 -0.87 -20.83
C LYS A 174 7.54 -0.81 -19.35
N LYS A 175 7.74 0.39 -18.80
CA LYS A 175 8.09 0.62 -17.39
C LYS A 175 6.94 1.30 -16.65
N VAL A 176 6.51 0.73 -15.53
CA VAL A 176 5.48 1.27 -14.63
C VAL A 176 6.11 1.81 -13.35
N ILE A 177 5.64 2.97 -12.88
CA ILE A 177 6.12 3.62 -11.66
C ILE A 177 5.06 3.67 -10.56
N GLY A 178 3.79 3.47 -10.92
CA GLY A 178 2.68 3.47 -9.99
C GLY A 178 1.36 3.04 -10.62
N VAL A 179 0.32 3.05 -9.81
CA VAL A 179 -1.03 2.62 -10.16
C VAL A 179 -2.00 3.75 -9.78
N VAL A 180 -2.81 4.23 -10.72
CA VAL A 180 -3.77 5.32 -10.47
C VAL A 180 -4.77 4.89 -9.42
N TYR A 181 -4.90 5.68 -8.36
CA TYR A 181 -5.75 5.38 -7.19
C TYR A 181 -6.94 6.34 -7.11
N LYS A 182 -6.67 7.66 -7.10
CA LYS A 182 -7.69 8.69 -6.84
C LYS A 182 -7.49 9.85 -7.81
N MET A 183 -8.58 10.54 -8.12
CA MET A 183 -8.54 11.79 -8.89
C MET A 183 -9.09 12.93 -8.03
N GLU A 184 -8.56 14.14 -8.22
CA GLU A 184 -9.16 15.33 -7.63
C GLU A 184 -10.44 15.72 -8.40
N ASN A 185 -11.28 16.54 -7.77
CA ASN A 185 -12.54 17.03 -8.35
C ASN A 185 -12.36 17.74 -9.70
N ASN A 186 -11.19 18.33 -9.95
CA ASN A 186 -10.87 19.01 -11.21
C ASN A 186 -10.50 18.05 -12.36
N LYS A 187 -10.27 16.77 -12.08
CA LYS A 187 -9.84 15.71 -13.02
C LYS A 187 -8.52 15.98 -13.78
N LYS A 188 -7.85 17.10 -13.49
CA LYS A 188 -6.52 17.49 -14.01
C LYS A 188 -5.39 17.05 -13.09
N THR A 189 -5.69 16.79 -11.82
CA THR A 189 -4.76 16.22 -10.86
C THR A 189 -5.29 14.86 -10.40
N GLY A 190 -4.38 13.92 -10.19
CA GLY A 190 -4.69 12.65 -9.55
C GLY A 190 -3.51 12.12 -8.75
N PHE A 191 -3.74 10.99 -8.11
CA PHE A 191 -2.79 10.30 -7.27
C PHE A 191 -2.60 8.89 -7.78
N ALA A 192 -1.36 8.42 -7.78
CA ALA A 192 -1.04 7.02 -7.96
C ALA A 192 -0.30 6.47 -6.76
N ILE A 193 -0.56 5.22 -6.42
CA ILE A 193 0.26 4.48 -5.45
C ILE A 193 1.53 4.03 -6.15
N SER A 194 2.68 4.24 -5.52
CA SER A 194 3.96 3.81 -6.07
C SER A 194 3.99 2.29 -6.27
N ILE A 195 4.58 1.83 -7.37
CA ILE A 195 4.59 0.40 -7.72
C ILE A 195 5.31 -0.46 -6.67
N GLU A 196 6.24 0.12 -5.90
CA GLU A 196 6.97 -0.57 -4.85
C GLU A 196 6.07 -1.05 -3.69
N GLU A 197 4.94 -0.36 -3.46
CA GLU A 197 3.99 -0.67 -2.40
C GLU A 197 3.26 -1.99 -2.69
N GLY A 198 3.16 -2.39 -3.96
CA GLY A 198 2.57 -3.66 -4.36
C GLY A 198 3.32 -4.89 -3.82
N LYS A 199 4.61 -4.76 -3.47
CA LYS A 199 5.36 -5.85 -2.83
C LYS A 199 4.82 -6.13 -1.42
N GLN A 200 4.45 -5.08 -0.69
CA GLN A 200 4.00 -5.17 0.70
C GLN A 200 2.62 -5.82 0.83
N ILE A 201 1.83 -5.88 -0.24
CA ILE A 201 0.50 -6.50 -0.20
C ILE A 201 0.53 -8.01 -0.49
N CYS A 202 1.66 -8.52 -1.00
CA CYS A 202 1.77 -9.92 -1.41
C CYS A 202 1.85 -10.83 -0.18
N PRO A 203 1.01 -11.88 -0.08
CA PRO A 203 1.26 -12.96 0.85
C PRO A 203 2.48 -13.78 0.39
N PRO A 204 3.07 -14.60 1.27
CA PRO A 204 4.37 -15.25 1.04
C PRO A 204 4.37 -16.18 -0.18
N THR A 205 3.27 -16.89 -0.35
CA THR A 205 3.02 -17.83 -1.45
C THR A 205 3.03 -17.12 -2.80
N ILE A 206 2.36 -15.96 -2.89
CA ILE A 206 2.29 -15.14 -4.10
C ILE A 206 3.60 -14.39 -4.32
N LEU A 207 4.25 -13.92 -3.25
CA LEU A 207 5.51 -13.19 -3.34
C LEU A 207 6.60 -14.03 -4.04
N ARG A 208 6.67 -15.34 -3.75
CA ARG A 208 7.60 -16.26 -4.44
C ARG A 208 7.31 -16.39 -5.93
N GLU A 209 6.03 -16.44 -6.33
CA GLU A 209 5.65 -16.49 -7.74
C GLU A 209 5.93 -15.16 -8.47
N LEU A 210 5.77 -14.04 -7.77
CA LEU A 210 5.98 -12.69 -8.30
C LEU A 210 7.41 -12.15 -8.09
N ASP A 211 8.30 -12.92 -7.46
CA ASP A 211 9.68 -12.50 -7.21
C ASP A 211 10.41 -11.99 -8.48
N PRO A 212 10.25 -12.62 -9.66
CA PRO A 212 10.85 -12.09 -10.89
C PRO A 212 10.41 -10.66 -11.22
N PHE A 213 9.14 -10.30 -10.95
CA PHE A 213 8.64 -8.94 -11.14
C PHE A 213 9.31 -7.97 -10.15
N TRP A 214 9.39 -8.34 -8.88
CA TRP A 214 9.98 -7.50 -7.83
C TRP A 214 11.50 -7.38 -7.93
N SER A 215 12.18 -8.38 -8.47
CA SER A 215 13.63 -8.37 -8.68
C SER A 215 14.12 -7.22 -9.58
N TYR A 216 13.25 -6.69 -10.45
CA TYR A 216 13.57 -5.51 -11.26
C TYR A 216 13.72 -4.23 -10.42
N LEU A 217 13.03 -4.14 -9.28
CA LEU A 217 13.18 -3.02 -8.35
C LEU A 217 14.53 -3.08 -7.63
N SER A 218 14.93 -4.25 -7.12
CA SER A 218 16.20 -4.40 -6.40
C SER A 218 17.43 -4.16 -7.29
N GLN A 219 17.35 -4.47 -8.58
CA GLN A 219 18.40 -4.12 -9.56
C GLN A 219 18.46 -2.62 -9.86
N SER A 220 17.33 -1.91 -9.74
CA SER A 220 17.20 -0.49 -10.06
C SER A 220 17.46 0.42 -8.85
N SER A 221 17.33 -0.10 -7.62
CA SER A 221 17.48 0.66 -6.38
C SER A 221 18.54 0.06 -5.45
N ARG A 222 19.79 0.57 -5.55
CA ARG A 222 20.68 0.65 -4.37
C ARG A 222 20.25 1.78 -3.41
N GLN A 223 19.19 2.52 -3.72
CA GLN A 223 18.54 3.42 -2.78
C GLN A 223 17.58 2.60 -1.93
N VAL A 224 17.99 2.41 -0.68
CA VAL A 224 17.28 1.74 0.41
C VAL A 224 15.83 2.19 0.42
N VAL A 225 14.90 1.26 0.19
CA VAL A 225 13.48 1.42 0.57
C VAL A 225 13.53 1.76 2.05
N THR A 226 13.36 3.05 2.35
CA THR A 226 13.39 3.51 3.73
C THR A 226 12.07 3.02 4.33
N PRO A 227 12.06 2.13 5.34
CA PRO A 227 10.84 1.61 5.94
C PRO A 227 9.87 2.75 6.23
N LEU A 228 8.56 2.52 6.06
CA LEU A 228 7.55 3.56 6.21
C LEU A 228 7.64 4.25 7.57
N LEU A 229 7.93 3.52 8.65
CA LEU A 229 8.28 4.07 9.95
C LEU A 229 9.35 5.17 9.88
N LYS A 230 10.44 4.98 9.11
CA LYS A 230 11.47 6.02 8.91
C LYS A 230 10.96 7.21 8.09
N ARG A 231 10.02 7.01 7.17
CA ARG A 231 9.35 8.10 6.44
C ARG A 231 8.44 8.90 7.38
N LEU A 232 7.70 8.21 8.25
CA LEU A 232 6.86 8.82 9.29
C LEU A 232 7.70 9.57 10.32
N ILE A 233 8.82 9.00 10.80
CA ILE A 233 9.78 9.69 11.67
C ILE A 233 10.27 10.98 11.00
N LYS A 234 10.66 10.92 9.72
CA LYS A 234 11.12 12.09 8.97
C LYS A 234 9.99 13.13 8.81
N TYR A 235 8.78 12.68 8.51
CA TYR A 235 7.61 13.55 8.38
C TYR A 235 7.28 14.23 9.71
N ALA A 236 7.21 13.46 10.81
CA ALA A 236 7.02 13.95 12.16
C ALA A 236 8.10 14.98 12.53
N GLY A 237 9.38 14.69 12.26
CA GLY A 237 10.46 15.65 12.45
C GLY A 237 10.25 16.98 11.71
N ASN A 238 9.82 16.93 10.44
CA ASN A 238 9.49 18.13 9.67
C ASN A 238 8.28 18.90 10.25
N GLN A 239 7.28 18.19 10.79
CA GLN A 239 6.12 18.83 11.43
C GLN A 239 6.50 19.47 12.76
N ILE A 240 7.32 18.78 13.58
CA ILE A 240 7.90 19.32 14.81
C ILE A 240 8.65 20.63 14.55
N GLU A 241 9.49 20.66 13.51
CA GLU A 241 10.20 21.88 13.12
C GLU A 241 9.21 22.99 12.74
N LYS A 242 8.19 22.71 11.92
CA LYS A 242 7.15 23.69 11.57
C LYS A 242 6.44 24.23 12.81
N PHE A 243 6.01 23.37 13.73
CA PHE A 243 5.36 23.78 14.98
C PHE A 243 6.27 24.68 15.83
N ARG A 244 7.55 24.32 15.97
CA ARG A 244 8.55 25.14 16.68
C ARG A 244 8.77 26.50 16.04
N TYR A 245 8.85 26.57 14.71
CA TYR A 245 9.06 27.82 13.98
C TYR A 245 7.83 28.73 13.96
N GLN A 246 6.62 28.16 13.91
CA GLN A 246 5.38 28.93 13.81
C GLN A 246 4.83 29.35 15.19
N GLY A 247 5.35 28.81 16.29
CA GLY A 247 4.85 29.10 17.64
C GLY A 247 3.41 28.62 17.88
N GLN A 248 2.92 27.71 17.04
CA GLN A 248 1.56 27.18 17.02
C GLN A 248 1.52 25.70 17.44
N ALA A 249 2.28 25.32 18.47
CA ALA A 249 2.05 24.02 19.10
C ALA A 249 0.76 24.14 19.92
N ASP A 250 -0.39 23.96 19.28
CA ASP A 250 -1.70 23.99 19.94
C ASP A 250 -1.84 22.87 21.01
N SER A 251 -0.93 21.88 21.01
CA SER A 251 -0.74 20.92 22.11
C SER A 251 0.75 20.59 22.35
N PRO A 252 1.36 21.10 23.45
CA PRO A 252 2.68 20.67 23.93
C PRO A 252 2.79 19.16 24.20
N GLU A 253 1.66 18.52 24.50
CA GLU A 253 1.56 17.09 24.83
C GLU A 253 1.79 16.23 23.59
N LEU A 254 1.17 16.59 22.45
CA LEU A 254 1.41 15.92 21.16
C LEU A 254 2.86 16.07 20.72
N LEU A 255 3.46 17.25 20.90
CA LEU A 255 4.86 17.49 20.57
C LEU A 255 5.80 16.54 21.33
N ARG A 256 5.56 16.32 22.63
CA ARG A 256 6.34 15.35 23.42
C ARG A 256 6.14 13.91 22.95
N ALA A 257 4.91 13.55 22.59
CA ALA A 257 4.63 12.24 22.01
C ALA A 257 5.44 11.99 20.73
N PHE A 258 5.57 13.02 19.88
CA PHE A 258 6.38 12.96 18.66
C PHE A 258 7.86 12.83 18.94
N GLU A 259 8.38 13.62 19.88
CA GLU A 259 9.78 13.58 20.27
C GLU A 259 10.13 12.18 20.79
N TRP A 260 9.30 11.60 21.66
CA TRP A 260 9.48 10.23 22.16
C TRP A 260 9.61 9.19 21.04
N LEU A 261 8.68 9.18 20.08
CA LEU A 261 8.71 8.19 19.02
C LEU A 261 9.90 8.45 18.06
N SER A 262 10.19 9.71 17.76
CA SER A 262 11.27 10.09 16.83
C SER A 262 12.66 9.76 17.40
N ASP A 263 12.83 9.82 18.71
CA ASP A 263 14.06 9.44 19.42
C ASP A 263 14.25 7.92 19.52
N ARG A 264 13.23 7.13 19.12
CA ARG A 264 13.24 5.67 19.19
C ARG A 264 12.98 5.01 17.82
N PRO A 265 13.85 5.23 16.82
CA PRO A 265 13.66 4.69 15.47
C PRO A 265 13.67 3.16 15.39
N ASN A 266 14.14 2.48 16.45
CA ASN A 266 14.23 1.03 16.54
C ASN A 266 13.18 0.43 17.50
N LEU A 267 12.18 1.19 17.97
CA LEU A 267 11.23 0.71 18.99
C LEU A 267 10.55 -0.61 18.62
N ALA A 268 10.19 -0.80 17.35
CA ALA A 268 9.65 -2.08 16.85
C ALA A 268 10.69 -3.20 16.91
N ALA A 269 11.91 -2.95 16.44
CA ALA A 269 12.98 -3.94 16.45
C ALA A 269 13.38 -4.34 17.88
N ASP A 270 13.34 -3.39 18.82
CA ASP A 270 13.59 -3.64 20.24
C ASP A 270 12.47 -4.49 20.86
N ALA A 271 11.21 -4.19 20.53
CA ALA A 271 10.06 -5.00 20.97
C ALA A 271 10.13 -6.44 20.44
N VAL A 272 10.51 -6.61 19.18
CA VAL A 272 10.77 -7.92 18.58
C VAL A 272 11.97 -8.61 19.25
N GLY A 273 13.04 -7.88 19.54
CA GLY A 273 14.19 -8.38 20.29
C GLY A 273 13.80 -8.91 21.68
N GLU A 274 12.89 -8.21 22.36
CA GLU A 274 12.38 -8.64 23.67
C GLU A 274 11.66 -9.99 23.60
N VAL A 275 10.91 -10.26 22.52
CA VAL A 275 10.29 -11.57 22.29
C VAL A 275 11.36 -12.67 22.23
N PHE A 276 12.43 -12.45 21.46
CA PHE A 276 13.50 -13.44 21.32
C PHE A 276 14.28 -13.68 22.61
N ASN A 277 14.40 -12.66 23.46
CA ASN A 277 15.05 -12.80 24.77
C ASN A 277 14.19 -13.61 25.75
N ASN A 278 12.86 -13.48 25.68
CA ASN A 278 11.94 -14.12 26.63
C ASN A 278 11.44 -15.49 26.19
N ILE A 279 11.51 -15.81 24.89
CA ILE A 279 11.14 -17.13 24.37
C ILE A 279 12.28 -17.66 23.47
N PRO A 280 13.40 -18.11 24.05
CA PRO A 280 14.57 -18.56 23.27
C PRO A 280 14.27 -19.76 22.37
N ASP A 281 13.32 -20.60 22.77
CA ASP A 281 12.88 -21.79 22.02
C ASP A 281 12.23 -21.45 20.67
N LEU A 282 11.81 -20.18 20.45
CA LEU A 282 11.41 -19.67 19.13
C LEU A 282 12.56 -19.73 18.11
N MET A 283 13.81 -19.59 18.55
CA MET A 283 14.98 -19.57 17.63
C MET A 283 15.28 -20.93 16.99
N GLY A 284 14.77 -22.03 17.56
CA GLY A 284 15.10 -23.39 17.13
C GLY A 284 14.31 -23.94 15.92
N GLY A 285 13.32 -23.19 15.43
CA GLY A 285 12.53 -23.61 14.27
C GLY A 285 11.21 -22.88 14.03
N TRP A 286 10.90 -21.82 14.80
CA TRP A 286 9.58 -21.18 14.76
C TRP A 286 9.47 -19.98 13.85
N LEU A 287 10.58 -19.29 13.61
CA LEU A 287 10.64 -18.14 12.73
C LEU A 287 11.73 -18.45 11.72
N GLU A 288 11.36 -19.18 10.66
CA GLU A 288 12.11 -19.02 9.41
C GLU A 288 12.20 -17.50 9.15
N ASP A 289 13.31 -17.02 8.57
CA ASP A 289 13.56 -15.57 8.38
C ASP A 289 12.32 -14.80 7.88
N PHE A 290 11.49 -15.49 7.10
CA PHE A 290 10.23 -15.03 6.58
C PHE A 290 9.15 -14.70 7.65
N ASP A 291 8.88 -15.58 8.62
CA ASP A 291 7.85 -15.32 9.64
C ASP A 291 8.29 -14.17 10.57
N ARG A 292 9.61 -13.98 10.72
CA ARG A 292 10.19 -12.89 11.52
C ARG A 292 9.95 -11.54 10.87
N ASP A 293 10.15 -11.46 9.55
CA ASP A 293 9.92 -10.24 8.81
C ASP A 293 8.43 -9.85 8.86
N ASP A 294 7.52 -10.82 8.72
CA ASP A 294 6.07 -10.57 8.84
C ASP A 294 5.68 -10.12 10.26
N PHE A 295 6.17 -10.80 11.31
CA PHE A 295 5.92 -10.41 12.70
C PHE A 295 6.47 -9.01 13.00
N GLN A 296 7.72 -8.74 12.63
CA GLN A 296 8.31 -7.41 12.81
C GLN A 296 7.53 -6.33 12.06
N TRP A 297 7.12 -6.61 10.82
CA TRP A 297 6.31 -5.69 10.03
C TRP A 297 5.00 -5.33 10.74
N GLU A 298 4.31 -6.30 11.34
CA GLU A 298 3.09 -6.03 12.09
C GLU A 298 3.32 -5.16 13.33
N ILE A 299 4.40 -5.43 14.08
CA ILE A 299 4.81 -4.57 15.20
C ILE A 299 5.12 -3.15 14.72
N GLU A 300 5.84 -3.01 13.61
CA GLU A 300 6.08 -1.70 12.99
C GLU A 300 4.75 -1.02 12.67
N LYS A 301 3.78 -1.72 12.07
CA LYS A 301 2.47 -1.15 11.75
C LYS A 301 1.67 -0.68 12.96
N TYR A 302 1.69 -1.39 14.08
CA TYR A 302 1.04 -0.93 15.29
C TYR A 302 1.64 0.41 15.78
N ILE A 303 2.96 0.55 15.68
CA ILE A 303 3.64 1.82 16.00
C ILE A 303 3.30 2.90 14.96
N GLU A 304 3.18 2.55 13.68
CA GLU A 304 2.74 3.49 12.64
C GLU A 304 1.32 4.01 12.89
N CYS A 305 0.38 3.16 13.36
CA CYS A 305 -0.96 3.60 13.77
C CYS A 305 -0.90 4.61 14.93
N ILE A 306 -0.04 4.39 15.93
CA ILE A 306 0.20 5.35 17.01
C ILE A 306 0.74 6.67 16.45
N TYR A 307 1.71 6.61 15.53
CA TYR A 307 2.25 7.79 14.86
C TYR A 307 1.16 8.60 14.17
N VAL A 308 0.35 7.95 13.33
CA VAL A 308 -0.70 8.63 12.57
C VAL A 308 -1.74 9.26 13.50
N ALA A 309 -2.20 8.51 14.50
CA ALA A 309 -3.20 9.02 15.43
C ALA A 309 -2.72 10.26 16.22
N LEU A 310 -1.42 10.33 16.51
CA LEU A 310 -0.81 11.52 17.09
C LEU A 310 -0.71 12.67 16.08
N ILE A 311 -0.41 12.40 14.79
CA ILE A 311 -0.17 13.44 13.76
C ILE A 311 -1.43 14.23 13.50
N ASP A 312 -2.56 13.54 13.46
CA ASP A 312 -3.84 14.14 13.12
C ASP A 312 -4.65 14.56 14.36
N ASP A 313 -4.03 14.55 15.55
CA ASP A 313 -4.72 14.79 16.83
C ASP A 313 -6.00 13.95 16.96
N CYS A 314 -5.93 12.71 16.45
CA CYS A 314 -7.07 11.81 16.29
C CYS A 314 -6.83 10.53 17.09
N ILE A 315 -6.43 10.69 18.36
CA ILE A 315 -6.07 9.55 19.22
C ILE A 315 -7.26 8.61 19.44
N ASP A 316 -8.49 9.12 19.34
CA ASP A 316 -9.71 8.29 19.38
C ASP A 316 -9.78 7.27 18.21
N ALA A 317 -9.16 7.56 17.07
CA ALA A 317 -9.15 6.64 15.92
C ALA A 317 -8.36 5.36 16.19
N LEU A 318 -7.48 5.32 17.20
CA LEU A 318 -6.74 4.09 17.54
C LEU A 318 -7.67 2.89 17.78
N GLN A 319 -8.88 3.13 18.29
CA GLN A 319 -9.85 2.05 18.54
C GLN A 319 -10.37 1.39 17.25
N GLU A 320 -10.33 2.08 16.12
CA GLU A 320 -10.77 1.57 14.82
C GLU A 320 -9.63 0.85 14.05
N LEU A 321 -8.37 1.05 14.48
CA LEU A 321 -7.16 0.65 13.76
C LEU A 321 -6.64 -0.73 14.14
N THR A 322 -7.49 -1.75 14.15
CA THR A 322 -7.02 -3.10 14.45
C THR A 322 -6.51 -3.77 13.19
N ILE A 323 -5.21 -3.65 12.91
CA ILE A 323 -4.54 -4.55 11.97
C ILE A 323 -4.64 -5.94 12.58
N ILE A 324 -5.43 -6.80 11.91
CA ILE A 324 -5.64 -8.17 12.36
C ILE A 324 -4.30 -8.90 12.21
N PRO A 325 -3.69 -9.38 13.31
CA PRO A 325 -2.44 -10.10 13.25
C PRO A 325 -2.62 -11.35 12.40
N SER A 326 -1.76 -11.52 11.41
CA SER A 326 -1.82 -12.64 10.47
C SER A 326 -1.40 -13.95 11.12
N GLN A 327 -0.57 -13.90 12.17
CA GLN A 327 -0.03 -15.07 12.84
C GLN A 327 -0.63 -15.31 14.23
N THR A 328 -1.95 -15.49 14.28
CA THR A 328 -2.69 -15.69 15.55
C THR A 328 -2.19 -16.87 16.40
N HIS A 329 -1.45 -17.83 15.82
CA HIS A 329 -0.85 -18.94 16.56
C HIS A 329 0.29 -18.51 17.51
N TYR A 330 0.74 -17.26 17.45
CA TYR A 330 1.86 -16.75 18.26
C TYR A 330 1.43 -15.70 19.31
N ALA A 331 0.25 -15.87 19.94
CA ALA A 331 -0.24 -14.92 20.96
C ALA A 331 0.82 -14.45 21.96
N GLN A 332 1.62 -15.38 22.48
CA GLN A 332 2.62 -15.06 23.50
C GLN A 332 3.71 -14.11 22.96
N ALA A 333 4.09 -14.22 21.68
CA ALA A 333 5.05 -13.32 21.05
C ALA A 333 4.49 -11.90 20.96
N TYR A 334 3.24 -11.75 20.49
CA TYR A 334 2.58 -10.45 20.47
C TYR A 334 2.38 -9.89 21.88
N GLU A 335 1.98 -10.71 22.86
CA GLU A 335 1.81 -10.26 24.23
C GLU A 335 3.10 -9.65 24.79
N ILE A 336 4.24 -10.29 24.56
CA ILE A 336 5.55 -9.78 25.00
C ILE A 336 5.89 -8.48 24.26
N ALA A 337 5.77 -8.45 22.91
CA ALA A 337 6.10 -7.26 22.13
C ALA A 337 5.19 -6.06 22.50
N LEU A 338 3.87 -6.28 22.62
CA LEU A 338 2.92 -5.23 22.96
C LEU A 338 3.12 -4.74 24.41
N ASN A 339 3.43 -5.63 25.35
CA ASN A 339 3.78 -5.24 26.72
C ASN A 339 5.08 -4.42 26.76
N TYR A 340 6.08 -4.80 25.96
CA TYR A 340 7.30 -4.00 25.83
C TYR A 340 6.98 -2.59 25.33
N LEU A 341 6.13 -2.45 24.29
CA LEU A 341 5.70 -1.14 23.80
C LEU A 341 4.99 -0.33 24.89
N LYS A 342 4.07 -0.93 25.65
CA LYS A 342 3.34 -0.28 26.76
C LYS A 342 4.28 0.23 27.85
N GLN A 343 5.25 -0.59 28.26
CA GLN A 343 6.23 -0.22 29.30
C GLN A 343 7.17 0.91 28.86
N ASN A 344 7.29 1.13 27.56
CA ASN A 344 8.14 2.14 26.96
C ASN A 344 7.40 3.45 26.62
N ILE A 345 6.10 3.56 26.91
CA ILE A 345 5.36 4.82 26.86
C ILE A 345 5.94 5.77 27.92
N PRO A 346 6.24 7.03 27.60
CA PRO A 346 6.84 7.96 28.57
C PRO A 346 5.90 8.23 29.74
N LEU A 347 6.44 8.21 30.96
CA LEU A 347 5.67 8.51 32.17
C LEU A 347 5.23 9.98 32.26
N ASP A 348 5.91 10.86 31.53
CA ASP A 348 5.66 12.29 31.45
C ASP A 348 4.83 12.70 30.23
N LEU A 349 4.37 11.72 29.45
CA LEU A 349 3.37 11.91 28.40
C LEU A 349 2.01 12.17 29.05
N ASP A 350 1.17 12.97 28.40
CA ASP A 350 -0.18 13.25 28.89
C ASP A 350 -0.94 11.94 29.21
N GLU A 351 -1.67 11.95 30.32
CA GLU A 351 -2.35 10.76 30.84
C GLU A 351 -3.41 10.24 29.86
N THR A 352 -4.09 11.14 29.16
CA THR A 352 -5.12 10.78 28.16
C THR A 352 -4.47 10.10 26.96
N ILE A 353 -3.37 10.66 26.45
CA ILE A 353 -2.61 10.09 25.34
C ILE A 353 -2.07 8.70 25.72
N SER A 354 -1.37 8.62 26.85
CA SER A 354 -0.76 7.38 27.35
C SER A 354 -1.78 6.27 27.57
N LYS A 355 -2.95 6.64 28.12
CA LYS A 355 -4.07 5.72 28.33
C LYS A 355 -4.61 5.20 27.00
N LYS A 356 -4.89 6.07 26.02
CA LYS A 356 -5.42 5.63 24.72
C LYS A 356 -4.44 4.75 23.94
N ILE A 357 -3.13 5.05 23.97
CA ILE A 357 -2.10 4.17 23.39
C ILE A 357 -2.11 2.81 24.09
N SER A 358 -2.20 2.79 25.42
CA SER A 358 -2.27 1.54 26.18
C SER A 358 -3.52 0.72 25.86
N GLU A 359 -4.69 1.37 25.79
CA GLU A 359 -5.96 0.74 25.43
C GLU A 359 -5.93 0.16 24.01
N TYR A 360 -5.28 0.83 23.06
CA TYR A 360 -5.06 0.33 21.71
C TYR A 360 -4.25 -0.97 21.70
N LEU A 361 -3.10 -0.97 22.38
CA LEU A 361 -2.23 -2.15 22.48
C LEU A 361 -2.95 -3.31 23.20
N ASP A 362 -3.76 -3.01 24.22
CA ASP A 362 -4.61 -3.99 24.90
C ASP A 362 -5.70 -4.57 23.98
N CYS A 363 -6.33 -3.74 23.16
CA CYS A 363 -7.32 -4.18 22.19
C CYS A 363 -6.71 -5.17 21.18
N ILE A 364 -5.51 -4.87 20.66
CA ILE A 364 -4.77 -5.78 19.77
C ILE A 364 -4.51 -7.11 20.49
N SER A 365 -3.97 -7.07 21.72
CA SER A 365 -3.67 -8.26 22.52
C SER A 365 -4.91 -9.15 22.77
N GLN A 366 -6.05 -8.52 23.09
CA GLN A 366 -7.32 -9.21 23.27
C GLN A 366 -7.84 -9.83 21.96
N SER A 367 -7.70 -9.12 20.84
CA SER A 367 -8.13 -9.62 19.52
C SER A 367 -7.38 -10.90 19.14
N ILE A 368 -6.07 -10.95 19.40
CA ILE A 368 -5.23 -12.12 19.17
C ILE A 368 -5.70 -13.31 20.00
N SER A 369 -5.91 -13.09 21.31
CA SER A 369 -6.37 -14.10 22.25
C SER A 369 -7.74 -14.67 21.87
N SER A 370 -8.65 -13.81 21.38
CA SER A 370 -9.99 -14.22 20.96
C SER A 370 -9.98 -15.09 19.69
N ASN A 371 -9.07 -14.82 18.75
CA ASN A 371 -8.97 -15.56 17.50
C ASN A 371 -8.42 -16.98 17.71
N ILE A 372 -7.49 -17.17 18.66
CA ILE A 372 -7.00 -18.50 19.06
C ILE A 372 -8.14 -19.37 19.58
N THR A 373 -9.03 -18.78 20.38
CA THR A 373 -10.14 -19.51 20.99
C THR A 373 -11.16 -19.98 19.95
N LYS A 374 -11.32 -19.24 18.85
CA LYS A 374 -12.21 -19.61 17.73
C LYS A 374 -11.61 -20.66 16.80
N ALA A 375 -10.29 -20.81 16.79
CA ALA A 375 -9.56 -21.74 15.92
C ALA A 375 -9.38 -23.14 16.54
N LYS A 376 -9.63 -23.29 17.84
CA LYS A 376 -9.70 -24.56 18.55
C LYS A 376 -11.12 -25.09 18.57
#